data_AF-A0A9P6N7L8-F1
#
_entry.id   AF-A0A9P6N7L8-F1
#
_cell.length_a   1.000
_cell.length_b   1.000
_cell.length_c   1.000
_cell.angle_alpha   90.00
_cell.angle_beta   90.00
_cell.angle_gamma   90.00
#
_symmetry.space_group_name_H-M   'P 1'
#
loop_
_entity.id
_entity.type
_entity.pdbx_description
1 polymer ?
#
loop_
_entity_poly.entity_id
_entity_poly.type
_entity_poly.pdbx_seq_one_letter_code
_entity_poly.pdbx_strand_id
1 'polypeptide(L)'
;MSRTAKLLPRNPQSKYSAVVVFGDSYSDDEHRQSEPYTNPYKPLARIGQKSTGIVWPDLLVKEMSPGSPLNLYDYAYNGAHANNDLTHFRMDIPDTRAQIQEYLSDVDSGKISSGGGDILHILWIGINPIDGIWMDACDPNIAGAKHARYPTDALFVEATNRISQQVEEVRFQVQSLRAK
;
A
#
# COMPACT_ATOMS: atom_id res chain seq x y z
N MET A 1 13.67 -41.02 6.11
CA MET A 1 14.18 -39.79 6.73
C MET A 1 13.12 -38.71 6.59
N SER A 2 12.32 -38.48 7.63
CA SER A 2 11.27 -37.45 7.64
C SER A 2 11.87 -36.13 8.12
N ARG A 3 11.82 -35.08 7.29
CA ARG A 3 12.19 -33.73 7.69
C ARG A 3 11.01 -33.13 8.44
N THR A 4 11.01 -33.27 9.76
CA THR A 4 10.13 -32.51 10.63
C THR A 4 10.58 -31.05 10.55
N ALA A 5 9.84 -30.22 9.80
CA ALA A 5 9.95 -28.78 9.91
C ALA A 5 9.71 -28.43 11.38
N LYS A 6 10.73 -27.90 12.07
CA LYS A 6 10.56 -27.32 13.39
C LYS A 6 9.63 -26.14 13.22
N LEU A 7 8.34 -26.34 13.49
CA LEU A 7 7.40 -25.27 13.76
C LEU A 7 8.05 -24.42 14.85
N LEU A 8 8.30 -23.15 14.53
CA LEU A 8 8.76 -22.16 15.49
C LEU A 8 7.80 -22.19 16.69
N PRO A 9 8.31 -22.06 17.93
CA PRO A 9 7.45 -22.06 19.11
C PRO A 9 6.42 -20.93 18.99
N ARG A 10 5.13 -21.30 18.98
CA ARG A 10 3.99 -20.38 19.06
C ARG A 10 4.03 -19.69 20.42
N ASN A 11 4.40 -18.41 20.46
CA ASN A 11 4.22 -17.60 21.66
C ASN A 11 2.76 -17.09 21.69
N PRO A 12 2.01 -17.14 22.81
CA PRO A 12 0.54 -17.16 22.82
C PRO A 12 -0.17 -15.80 22.71
N GLN A 13 0.50 -14.72 22.34
CA GLN A 13 -0.11 -13.41 22.10
C GLN A 13 0.78 -12.62 21.14
N SER A 14 0.19 -12.15 20.03
CA SER A 14 0.87 -11.21 19.14
C SER A 14 1.32 -9.98 19.96
N LYS A 15 2.58 -9.56 19.79
CA LYS A 15 3.07 -8.27 20.33
C LYS A 15 2.18 -7.12 19.87
N TYR A 16 1.61 -7.28 18.68
CA TYR A 16 0.78 -6.28 18.06
C TYR A 16 -0.69 -6.49 18.42
N SER A 17 -1.36 -5.39 18.74
CA SER A 17 -2.81 -5.30 18.97
C SER A 17 -3.58 -4.97 17.69
N ALA A 18 -2.91 -4.42 16.69
CA ALA A 18 -3.47 -4.12 15.38
C ALA A 18 -2.41 -4.15 14.28
N VAL A 19 -2.85 -4.40 13.05
CA VAL A 19 -2.09 -4.21 11.82
C VAL A 19 -2.79 -3.13 11.00
N VAL A 20 -2.02 -2.17 10.49
CA VAL A 20 -2.50 -1.12 9.60
C VAL A 20 -1.74 -1.24 8.29
N VAL A 21 -2.45 -1.35 7.18
CA VAL A 21 -1.86 -1.51 5.85
C VAL A 21 -2.16 -0.30 4.99
N PHE A 22 -1.11 0.29 4.45
CA PHE A 22 -1.17 1.32 3.42
C PHE A 22 -0.61 0.73 2.14
N GLY A 23 -1.16 1.09 0.98
CA GLY A 23 -0.65 0.53 -0.24
C GLY A 23 -1.57 0.60 -1.44
N ASP A 24 -1.34 -0.35 -2.33
CA ASP A 24 -2.01 -0.47 -3.61
C ASP A 24 -2.87 -1.73 -3.75
N SER A 25 -3.17 -2.10 -5.00
CA SER A 25 -4.03 -3.22 -5.40
C SER A 25 -3.56 -4.60 -4.93
N TYR A 26 -2.30 -4.74 -4.50
CA TYR A 26 -1.82 -6.00 -3.92
C TYR A 26 -2.21 -6.15 -2.45
N SER A 27 -2.71 -5.10 -1.81
CA SER A 27 -3.11 -5.11 -0.40
C SER A 27 -4.58 -4.75 -0.17
N ASP A 28 -5.18 -3.94 -1.05
CA ASP A 28 -6.59 -3.50 -0.99
C ASP A 28 -7.56 -4.69 -1.01
N ASP A 29 -8.30 -4.87 0.07
CA ASP A 29 -9.32 -5.91 0.26
C ASP A 29 -10.73 -5.52 -0.24
N GLU A 30 -10.80 -4.45 -1.04
CA GLU A 30 -12.01 -3.78 -1.52
C GLU A 30 -12.81 -3.07 -0.43
N HIS A 31 -12.22 -2.86 0.75
CA HIS A 31 -12.87 -2.27 1.92
C HIS A 31 -14.17 -3.05 2.23
N ARG A 32 -14.05 -4.36 2.48
CA ARG A 32 -15.17 -5.33 2.59
C ARG A 32 -16.47 -4.69 3.11
N GLN A 33 -17.52 -4.82 2.30
CA GLN A 33 -18.86 -4.18 2.38
C GLN A 33 -19.64 -4.26 3.71
N SER A 34 -19.07 -4.76 4.81
CA SER A 34 -19.74 -4.88 6.12
C SER A 34 -19.28 -3.86 7.17
N GLU A 35 -18.32 -2.96 6.88
CA GLU A 35 -17.94 -1.89 7.82
C GLU A 35 -18.43 -0.51 7.36
N PRO A 36 -18.77 0.40 8.30
CA PRO A 36 -19.28 1.74 8.00
C PRO A 36 -18.24 2.68 7.34
N TYR A 37 -17.03 2.20 7.08
CA TYR A 37 -15.92 2.98 6.51
C TYR A 37 -15.91 2.92 4.98
N THR A 38 -17.10 3.04 4.39
CA THR A 38 -17.22 3.29 2.95
C THR A 38 -16.64 4.66 2.64
N ASN A 39 -15.52 4.67 1.93
CA ASN A 39 -14.89 5.87 1.41
C ASN A 39 -15.89 6.67 0.54
N PRO A 40 -16.08 7.99 0.76
CA PRO A 40 -16.91 8.86 -0.08
C PRO A 40 -16.43 8.99 -1.54
N TYR A 41 -15.20 8.59 -1.86
CA TYR A 41 -14.68 8.49 -3.22
C TYR A 41 -15.26 7.23 -3.88
N LYS A 42 -16.39 7.42 -4.59
CA LYS A 42 -17.08 6.40 -5.39
C LYS A 42 -16.08 5.62 -6.26
N PRO A 43 -16.29 4.30 -6.43
CA PRO A 43 -15.29 3.39 -6.97
C PRO A 43 -15.01 3.72 -8.43
N LEU A 44 -13.82 4.23 -8.72
CA LEU A 44 -13.23 4.10 -10.05
C LEU A 44 -12.92 2.62 -10.27
N ALA A 45 -13.95 1.88 -10.71
CA ALA A 45 -13.95 0.47 -11.05
C ALA A 45 -13.44 -0.48 -9.95
N ARG A 46 -14.26 -1.49 -9.65
CA ARG A 46 -13.91 -2.63 -8.78
C ARG A 46 -12.81 -3.47 -9.43
N ILE A 47 -11.55 -3.04 -9.34
CA ILE A 47 -10.39 -3.77 -9.89
C ILE A 47 -9.69 -4.59 -8.80
N GLY A 48 -10.21 -4.63 -7.56
CA GLY A 48 -9.77 -5.58 -6.52
C GLY A 48 -9.99 -7.06 -6.90
N GLN A 49 -10.86 -7.32 -7.88
CA GLN A 49 -11.01 -8.63 -8.52
C GLN A 49 -9.84 -9.06 -9.44
N LYS A 50 -8.65 -8.45 -9.37
CA LYS A 50 -7.49 -9.13 -9.97
C LYS A 50 -7.10 -10.40 -9.21
N SER A 51 -7.50 -10.52 -7.93
CA SER A 51 -7.50 -11.78 -7.19
C SER A 51 -8.94 -12.22 -6.92
N THR A 52 -9.30 -13.45 -7.29
CA THR A 52 -10.55 -14.09 -6.85
C THR A 52 -10.45 -14.64 -5.41
N GLY A 53 -9.39 -14.30 -4.69
CA GLY A 53 -9.04 -14.86 -3.39
C GLY A 53 -8.59 -13.81 -2.37
N ILE A 54 -8.50 -14.28 -1.13
CA ILE A 54 -8.05 -13.55 0.07
C ILE A 54 -6.71 -12.85 -0.21
N VAL A 55 -6.62 -11.55 0.08
CA VAL A 55 -5.37 -10.76 -0.05
C VAL A 55 -4.39 -11.10 1.07
N TRP A 56 -3.10 -10.85 0.86
CA TRP A 56 -2.07 -11.26 1.82
C TRP A 56 -2.22 -10.64 3.24
N PRO A 57 -2.77 -9.42 3.45
CA PRO A 57 -2.97 -8.88 4.79
C PRO A 57 -3.90 -9.74 5.66
N ASP A 58 -5.01 -10.20 5.09
CA ASP A 58 -5.94 -11.13 5.76
C ASP A 58 -5.24 -12.42 6.20
N LEU A 59 -4.38 -12.97 5.34
CA LEU A 59 -3.61 -14.18 5.64
C LEU A 59 -2.57 -13.92 6.73
N LEU A 60 -1.92 -12.76 6.69
CA LEU A 60 -0.93 -12.37 7.70
C LEU A 60 -1.57 -12.30 9.09
N VAL A 61 -2.68 -11.58 9.25
CA VAL A 61 -3.31 -11.42 10.58
C VAL A 61 -3.81 -12.74 11.14
N LYS A 62 -4.29 -13.64 10.29
CA LYS A 62 -4.70 -15.00 10.67
C LYS A 62 -3.54 -15.83 11.21
N GLU A 63 -2.37 -15.72 10.58
CA GLU A 63 -1.16 -16.43 11.03
C GLU A 63 -0.53 -15.78 12.27
N MET A 64 -0.62 -14.46 12.42
CA MET A 64 -0.09 -13.72 13.56
C MET A 64 -0.86 -13.95 14.85
N SER A 65 -2.16 -14.25 14.76
CA SER A 65 -3.00 -14.50 15.94
C SER A 65 -3.92 -15.72 15.75
N PRO A 66 -3.35 -16.95 15.76
CA PRO A 66 -4.14 -18.16 15.59
C PRO A 66 -5.07 -18.36 16.80
N GLY A 67 -6.37 -18.08 16.63
CA GLY A 67 -7.40 -18.30 17.65
C GLY A 67 -7.94 -17.02 18.34
N SER A 68 -7.45 -15.83 17.96
CA SER A 68 -8.05 -14.55 18.37
C SER A 68 -7.93 -13.55 17.23
N PRO A 69 -9.00 -12.86 16.81
CA PRO A 69 -8.92 -11.90 15.71
C PRO A 69 -8.02 -10.73 16.09
N LEU A 70 -6.96 -10.51 15.32
CA LEU A 70 -6.15 -9.31 15.34
C LEU A 70 -6.83 -8.26 14.45
N ASN A 71 -6.94 -7.02 14.92
CA ASN A 71 -7.56 -5.96 14.12
C ASN A 71 -6.68 -5.67 12.90
N LEU A 72 -7.28 -5.73 11.71
CA LEU A 72 -6.69 -5.32 10.45
C LEU A 72 -7.40 -4.03 9.99
N TYR A 73 -6.63 -2.96 9.82
CA TYR A 73 -7.12 -1.72 9.25
C TYR A 73 -6.50 -1.54 7.87
N ASP A 74 -7.32 -1.72 6.83
CA ASP A 74 -6.91 -1.57 5.44
C ASP A 74 -7.19 -0.15 4.96
N TYR A 75 -6.11 0.58 4.66
CA TYR A 75 -6.13 1.90 4.02
C TYR A 75 -5.55 1.84 2.60
N ALA A 76 -5.27 0.64 2.06
CA ALA A 76 -4.74 0.51 0.72
C ALA A 76 -5.80 0.80 -0.34
N TYR A 77 -5.38 1.45 -1.44
CA TYR A 77 -6.25 1.76 -2.57
C TYR A 77 -5.68 1.21 -3.85
N ASN A 78 -6.46 0.44 -4.59
CA ASN A 78 -6.11 0.02 -5.93
C ASN A 78 -5.67 1.20 -6.80
N GLY A 79 -4.51 1.10 -7.45
CA GLY A 79 -3.97 2.16 -8.30
C GLY A 79 -3.20 3.24 -7.52
N ALA A 80 -3.09 3.15 -6.19
CA ALA A 80 -2.37 4.14 -5.40
C ALA A 80 -0.90 4.23 -5.80
N HIS A 81 -0.37 5.45 -5.71
CA HIS A 81 1.06 5.77 -5.76
C HIS A 81 1.56 6.14 -4.36
N ALA A 82 2.87 6.28 -4.17
CA ALA A 82 3.37 6.83 -2.91
C ALA A 82 3.18 8.36 -2.86
N ASN A 83 3.36 9.02 -4.01
CA ASN A 83 3.04 10.42 -4.25
C ASN A 83 2.46 10.61 -5.65
N ASN A 84 1.24 11.13 -5.73
CA ASN A 84 0.53 11.34 -7.00
C ASN A 84 1.13 12.46 -7.87
N ASP A 85 1.84 13.43 -7.28
CA ASP A 85 2.42 14.57 -8.01
C ASP A 85 3.65 14.19 -8.86
N LEU A 86 4.17 12.97 -8.67
CA LEU A 86 5.32 12.43 -9.40
C LEU A 86 4.89 11.59 -10.61
N THR A 87 3.59 11.59 -10.94
CA THR A 87 3.03 10.90 -12.11
C THR A 87 2.12 11.80 -12.93
N HIS A 88 2.20 11.69 -14.25
CA HIS A 88 1.33 12.46 -15.15
C HIS A 88 -0.06 11.84 -15.26
N PHE A 89 -0.18 10.56 -14.89
CA PHE A 89 -1.44 9.91 -14.56
C PHE A 89 -1.91 10.39 -13.20
N ARG A 90 -2.50 11.59 -13.17
CA ARG A 90 -3.20 12.06 -11.98
C ARG A 90 -4.45 11.19 -11.81
N MET A 91 -4.35 10.21 -10.93
CA MET A 91 -5.46 9.35 -10.55
C MET A 91 -6.24 10.06 -9.43
N ASP A 92 -7.56 10.03 -9.46
CA ASP A 92 -8.42 10.46 -8.32
C ASP A 92 -8.37 9.43 -7.17
N ILE A 93 -7.22 8.77 -7.00
CA ILE A 93 -6.99 7.66 -6.09
C ILE A 93 -6.07 8.18 -4.97
N PRO A 94 -6.42 8.00 -3.69
CA PRO A 94 -5.57 8.43 -2.58
C PRO A 94 -4.17 7.79 -2.67
N ASP A 95 -3.13 8.63 -2.73
CA ASP A 95 -1.76 8.16 -2.53
C ASP A 95 -1.52 7.77 -1.07
N THR A 96 -0.42 7.08 -0.79
CA THR A 96 -0.14 6.61 0.59
C THR A 96 0.02 7.76 1.58
N ARG A 97 0.33 8.99 1.13
CA ARG A 97 0.30 10.16 2.00
C ARG A 97 -1.11 10.47 2.46
N ALA A 98 -2.08 10.51 1.54
CA ALA A 98 -3.49 10.71 1.87
C ALA A 98 -4.02 9.57 2.76
N GLN A 99 -3.66 8.32 2.45
CA GLN A 99 -4.03 7.14 3.26
C GLN A 99 -3.53 7.25 4.70
N ILE A 100 -2.27 7.66 4.90
CA ILE A 100 -1.68 7.86 6.24
C ILE A 100 -2.39 9.01 6.98
N GLN A 101 -2.73 10.10 6.31
CA GLN A 101 -3.45 11.20 6.93
C GLN A 101 -4.86 10.78 7.37
N GLU A 102 -5.56 9.98 6.57
CA GLU A 102 -6.85 9.41 6.92
C GLU A 102 -6.74 8.53 8.17
N TYR A 103 -5.77 7.62 8.19
CA TYR A 103 -5.46 6.80 9.36
C TYR A 103 -5.19 7.64 10.62
N LEU A 104 -4.34 8.66 10.54
CA LEU A 104 -4.03 9.51 11.69
C LEU A 104 -5.26 10.28 12.19
N SER A 105 -6.11 10.75 11.27
CA SER A 105 -7.39 11.38 11.62
C SER A 105 -8.34 10.40 12.33
N ASP A 106 -8.34 9.14 11.92
CA ASP A 106 -9.17 8.10 12.53
C ASP A 106 -8.63 7.66 13.91
N VAL A 107 -7.31 7.69 14.11
CA VAL A 107 -6.69 7.57 15.44
C VAL A 107 -7.10 8.73 16.34
N ASP A 108 -6.94 9.98 15.88
CA ASP A 108 -7.24 11.18 16.67
C ASP A 108 -8.73 11.30 17.05
N SER A 109 -9.62 10.81 16.18
CA SER A 109 -11.06 10.75 16.45
C SER A 109 -11.50 9.54 17.29
N GLY A 110 -10.57 8.64 17.63
CA GLY A 110 -10.84 7.42 18.41
C GLY A 110 -11.61 6.34 17.66
N LYS A 111 -11.69 6.41 16.33
CA LYS A 111 -12.29 5.35 15.50
C LYS A 111 -11.42 4.10 15.46
N ILE A 112 -10.10 4.27 15.53
CA ILE A 112 -9.15 3.17 15.65
C ILE A 112 -8.79 2.95 17.11
N SER A 113 -9.01 1.73 17.60
CA SER A 113 -8.50 1.32 18.90
C SER A 113 -7.14 0.66 18.71
N SER A 114 -6.09 1.34 19.19
CA SER A 114 -4.75 0.77 19.29
C SER A 114 -4.68 -0.44 20.24
N GLY A 115 -5.74 -0.72 21.01
CA GLY A 115 -5.68 -1.69 22.11
C GLY A 115 -4.55 -1.36 23.11
N GLY A 116 -4.17 -2.34 23.93
CA GLY A 116 -3.08 -2.22 24.89
C GLY A 116 -1.69 -2.65 24.37
N GLY A 117 -1.54 -2.85 23.05
CA GLY A 117 -0.32 -3.35 22.41
C GLY A 117 0.22 -2.43 21.33
N ASP A 118 1.30 -2.84 20.67
CA ASP A 118 1.91 -2.08 19.58
C ASP A 118 1.07 -2.19 18.30
N ILE A 119 1.12 -1.17 17.44
CA ILE A 119 0.55 -1.24 16.09
C ILE A 119 1.64 -1.62 15.09
N LEU A 120 1.37 -2.57 14.20
CA LEU A 120 2.23 -2.87 13.06
C LEU A 120 1.75 -2.09 11.84
N HIS A 121 2.45 -1.02 11.46
CA HIS A 121 2.24 -0.34 10.19
C HIS A 121 2.99 -1.06 9.06
N ILE A 122 2.31 -1.30 7.94
CA ILE A 122 2.89 -1.89 6.73
C ILE A 122 2.61 -0.99 5.54
N LEU A 123 3.65 -0.68 4.76
CA LEU A 123 3.54 0.03 3.49
C LEU A 123 3.87 -0.94 2.36
N TRP A 124 2.91 -1.18 1.48
CA TRP A 124 3.09 -1.98 0.28
C TRP A 124 2.70 -1.17 -0.95
N ILE A 125 3.68 -0.51 -1.56
CA ILE A 125 3.46 0.46 -2.62
C ILE A 125 4.63 0.44 -3.62
N GLY A 126 4.34 0.68 -4.90
CA GLY A 126 5.38 1.01 -5.86
C GLY A 126 5.13 0.53 -7.28
N ILE A 127 4.29 -0.49 -7.49
CA ILE A 127 4.10 -1.05 -8.84
C ILE A 127 3.43 -0.03 -9.78
N ASN A 128 2.37 0.64 -9.32
CA ASN A 128 1.65 1.63 -10.13
C ASN A 128 2.53 2.84 -10.51
N PRO A 129 3.28 3.48 -9.60
CA PRO A 129 4.13 4.59 -10.01
C PRO A 129 5.29 4.13 -10.90
N ILE A 130 5.86 2.94 -10.70
CA ILE A 130 6.89 2.39 -11.60
C ILE A 130 6.32 2.22 -13.01
N ASP A 131 5.16 1.55 -13.13
CA ASP A 131 4.50 1.32 -14.41
C ASP A 131 4.13 2.65 -15.07
N GLY A 132 3.49 3.56 -14.33
CA GLY A 132 3.10 4.88 -14.83
C GLY A 132 4.27 5.72 -15.32
N ILE A 133 5.35 5.79 -14.53
CA ILE A 133 6.55 6.57 -14.90
C ILE A 133 7.22 5.99 -16.16
N TRP A 134 7.31 4.67 -16.27
CA TRP A 134 7.93 4.05 -17.45
C TRP A 134 7.04 4.09 -18.68
N MET A 135 5.72 4.00 -18.53
CA MET A 135 4.78 4.26 -19.63
C MET A 135 4.93 5.70 -20.14
N ASP A 136 5.00 6.69 -19.25
CA ASP A 136 5.21 8.09 -19.59
C ASP A 136 6.50 8.32 -20.40
N ALA A 137 7.57 7.57 -20.10
CA ALA A 137 8.87 7.77 -20.73
C ALA A 137 9.08 6.95 -22.00
N CYS A 138 8.59 5.70 -22.04
CA CYS A 138 8.96 4.72 -23.05
C CYS A 138 7.84 4.42 -24.06
N ASP A 139 6.57 4.64 -23.74
CA ASP A 139 5.48 4.33 -24.67
C ASP A 139 5.43 5.38 -25.79
N PRO A 140 5.67 5.00 -27.06
CA PRO A 140 5.65 5.95 -28.18
C PRO A 140 4.28 6.60 -28.41
N ASN A 141 3.19 6.00 -27.94
CA ASN A 141 1.85 6.59 -28.02
C ASN A 141 1.62 7.67 -26.96
N ILE A 142 2.39 7.64 -25.86
CA ILE A 142 2.27 8.58 -24.74
C ILE A 142 3.35 9.66 -24.84
N ALA A 143 4.61 9.27 -24.98
CA ALA A 143 5.77 10.16 -25.10
C ALA A 143 5.97 10.70 -26.53
N GLY A 144 5.22 10.19 -27.51
CA GLY A 144 5.32 10.59 -28.91
C GLY A 144 6.70 10.28 -29.53
N ALA A 145 7.14 11.14 -30.45
CA ALA A 145 8.43 10.97 -31.14
C ALA A 145 9.67 11.07 -30.23
N LYS A 146 9.51 11.47 -28.96
CA LYS A 146 10.59 11.69 -28.00
C LYS A 146 10.76 10.59 -26.95
N HIS A 147 10.04 9.47 -27.07
CA HIS A 147 10.15 8.34 -26.13
C HIS A 147 11.59 7.89 -25.91
N ALA A 148 11.90 7.53 -24.66
CA ALA A 148 13.16 6.97 -24.27
C ALA A 148 13.37 5.59 -24.92
N ARG A 149 14.58 5.40 -25.47
CA ARG A 149 15.09 4.13 -25.99
C ARG A 149 16.41 3.74 -25.34
N TYR A 150 17.16 4.73 -24.87
CA TYR A 150 18.48 4.55 -24.28
C TYR A 150 18.54 5.20 -22.89
N PRO A 151 19.36 4.67 -21.97
CA PRO A 151 19.52 5.24 -20.63
C PRO A 151 20.01 6.70 -20.59
N THR A 152 20.62 7.18 -21.69
CA THR A 152 21.09 8.55 -21.84
C THR A 152 20.02 9.52 -22.31
N ASP A 153 18.85 9.02 -22.72
CA ASP A 153 17.76 9.88 -23.20
C ASP A 153 17.19 10.70 -22.05
N ALA A 154 16.85 11.96 -22.32
CA ALA A 154 16.37 12.89 -21.29
C ALA A 154 15.15 12.34 -20.52
N LEU A 155 14.19 11.72 -21.23
CA LEU A 155 13.01 11.10 -20.61
C LEU A 155 13.36 9.89 -19.75
N PHE A 156 14.41 9.13 -20.07
CA PHE A 156 14.87 8.02 -19.24
C PHE A 156 15.46 8.53 -17.93
N VAL A 157 16.29 9.56 -18.01
CA VAL A 157 16.91 10.20 -16.84
C VAL A 157 15.83 10.82 -15.94
N GLU A 158 14.84 11.49 -16.54
CA GLU A 158 13.69 12.06 -15.84
C GLU A 158 12.85 10.98 -15.15
N ALA A 159 12.52 9.89 -15.84
CA ALA A 159 11.82 8.75 -15.26
C ALA A 159 12.57 8.15 -14.06
N THR A 160 13.88 7.95 -14.20
CA THR A 160 14.74 7.45 -13.12
C THR A 160 14.71 8.38 -11.90
N ASN A 161 14.74 9.70 -12.14
CA ASN A 161 14.63 10.69 -11.07
C ASN A 161 13.26 10.62 -10.38
N ARG A 162 12.17 10.51 -11.14
CA ARG A 162 10.80 10.36 -10.59
C ARG A 162 10.65 9.11 -9.75
N ILE A 163 11.23 7.98 -10.16
CA ILE A 163 11.26 6.75 -9.34
C ILE A 163 12.04 6.95 -8.05
N SER A 164 13.20 7.63 -8.13
CA SER A 164 14.00 7.94 -6.94
C SER A 164 13.20 8.81 -5.96
N GLN A 165 12.43 9.78 -6.46
CA GLN A 165 11.55 10.61 -5.65
C GLN A 165 10.40 9.80 -4.99
N GLN A 166 9.83 8.80 -5.68
CA GLN A 166 8.85 7.88 -5.06
C GLN A 166 9.50 7.09 -3.92
N VAL A 167 10.74 6.63 -4.07
CA VAL A 167 11.47 5.92 -3.01
C VAL A 167 11.73 6.84 -1.81
N GLU A 168 12.17 8.08 -2.04
CA GLU A 168 12.37 9.04 -0.95
C GLU A 168 11.05 9.38 -0.23
N GLU A 169 9.93 9.47 -0.96
CA GLU A 169 8.62 9.63 -0.34
C GLU A 169 8.29 8.47 0.60
N VAL A 170 8.43 7.22 0.15
CA VAL A 170 8.16 6.04 0.99
C VAL A 170 9.06 6.05 2.23
N ARG A 171 10.34 6.42 2.10
CA ARG A 171 11.25 6.54 3.25
C ARG A 171 10.78 7.60 4.24
N PHE A 172 10.37 8.76 3.75
CA PHE A 172 9.83 9.85 4.57
C PHE A 172 8.57 9.40 5.34
N GLN A 173 7.66 8.71 4.66
CA GLN A 173 6.43 8.19 5.26
C GLN A 173 6.72 7.15 6.35
N VAL A 174 7.63 6.21 6.11
CA VAL A 174 8.06 5.21 7.12
C VAL A 174 8.67 5.89 8.35
N GLN A 175 9.51 6.91 8.16
CA GLN A 175 10.09 7.66 9.28
C GLN A 175 9.02 8.41 10.07
N SER A 176 8.05 9.01 9.37
CA SER A 176 6.95 9.76 9.99
C SER A 176 6.06 8.86 10.83
N LEU A 177 5.74 7.66 10.36
CA LEU A 177 4.94 6.69 11.10
C LEU A 177 5.65 6.14 12.34
N ARG A 178 6.98 5.99 12.30
CA ARG A 178 7.77 5.57 13.48
C ARG A 178 7.81 6.59 14.61
N ALA A 179 7.54 7.86 14.30
CA ALA A 179 7.51 8.94 15.28
C ALA A 179 6.13 9.10 15.94
N LYS A 180 5.14 8.31 15.52
CA LYS A 180 3.77 8.26 16.05
C LYS A 180 3.62 7.06 16.97
#